data_AF-A0A7G7W5F3-F1
#
_entry.id   AF-A0A7G7W5F3-F1
#
_cell.length_a   1.000
_cell.length_b   1.000
_cell.length_c   1.000
_cell.angle_alpha   90.00
_cell.angle_beta   90.00
_cell.angle_gamma   90.00
#
_symmetry.space_group_name_H-M   'P 1'
#
loop_
_entity.id
_entity.type
_entity.pdbx_description
1 polymer ?
#
loop_
_entity_poly.entity_id
_entity_poly.type
_entity_poly.pdbx_seq_one_letter_code
_entity_poly.pdbx_strand_id
1 'polypeptide(L)'
;MNQTTTYIPQGSFLNSLDHAAYTSNDDGKVYVTDAQHTGEVNLTYVSKATGQAAGTFHFTAVNPADRSQTITITDGRFDRQQ
;
A
#
# COMPACT_ATOMS: atom_id res chain seq x y z
N MET A 1 -2.80 8.06 15.46
CA MET A 1 -1.73 7.11 15.10
C MET A 1 -1.30 7.43 13.69
N ASN A 2 -0.15 8.10 13.53
CA ASN A 2 0.40 8.49 12.23
C ASN A 2 1.28 7.34 11.74
N GLN A 3 0.84 6.57 10.76
CA GLN A 3 1.71 5.63 10.07
C GLN A 3 2.52 6.42 9.03
N THR A 4 3.77 6.68 9.36
CA THR A 4 4.78 7.23 8.46
C THR A 4 5.07 6.17 7.40
N THR A 5 4.90 6.49 6.12
CA THR A 5 5.32 5.61 5.03
C THR A 5 6.84 5.47 5.07
N THR A 6 7.33 4.33 5.53
CA THR A 6 8.76 4.01 5.58
C THR A 6 9.30 3.90 4.16
N TYR A 7 10.34 4.68 3.84
CA TYR A 7 11.08 4.59 2.59
C TYR A 7 11.76 3.21 2.51
N ILE A 8 11.38 2.40 1.53
CA ILE A 8 12.00 1.10 1.28
C ILE A 8 13.12 1.32 0.25
N PRO A 9 14.40 1.02 0.57
CA PRO A 9 15.52 1.24 -0.33
C PRO A 9 15.35 0.43 -1.62
N GLN A 10 15.48 1.12 -2.76
CA GLN A 10 15.42 0.54 -4.09
C GLN A 10 16.55 -0.46 -4.31
N GLY A 11 16.22 -1.75 -4.22
CA GLY A 11 17.12 -2.84 -4.58
C GLY A 11 16.46 -4.18 -4.30
N SER A 12 15.85 -4.76 -5.33
CA SER A 12 15.32 -6.13 -5.38
C SER A 12 13.86 -6.37 -4.94
N PHE A 13 12.94 -5.48 -5.31
CA PHE A 13 11.55 -5.89 -5.54
C PHE A 13 11.16 -5.52 -6.97
N LEU A 14 10.94 -6.55 -7.79
CA LEU A 14 10.44 -6.50 -9.16
C LEU A 14 9.31 -5.46 -9.26
N ASN A 15 9.52 -4.36 -9.99
CA ASN A 15 8.51 -3.40 -10.44
C ASN A 15 7.36 -3.11 -9.45
N SER A 16 7.68 -2.78 -8.19
CA SER A 16 6.70 -2.42 -7.14
C SER A 16 5.90 -1.14 -7.42
N LEU A 17 6.03 -0.51 -8.59
CA LEU A 17 5.35 0.74 -8.91
C LEU A 17 3.87 0.55 -9.30
N ASP A 18 3.47 -0.67 -9.71
CA ASP A 18 2.11 -0.95 -10.20
C ASP A 18 1.26 -1.74 -9.20
N HIS A 19 1.75 -1.95 -7.97
CA HIS A 19 1.11 -2.81 -6.98
C HIS A 19 1.07 -2.13 -5.61
N ALA A 20 -0.04 -2.32 -4.88
CA ALA A 20 -0.06 -2.00 -3.46
C ALA A 20 0.71 -3.08 -2.69
N ALA A 21 1.48 -2.65 -1.69
CA ALA A 21 2.27 -3.52 -0.85
C ALA A 21 2.06 -3.20 0.63
N TYR A 22 2.10 -4.25 1.45
CA TYR A 22 2.08 -4.16 2.90
C TYR A 22 3.18 -5.03 3.48
N THR A 23 3.91 -4.48 4.45
CA THR A 23 4.89 -5.23 5.24
C THR A 23 4.36 -5.35 6.66
N SER A 24 4.16 -6.58 7.11
CA SER A 24 3.76 -6.89 8.47
C SER A 24 4.88 -6.53 9.44
N ASN A 25 4.54 -5.75 10.47
CA ASN A 25 5.49 -5.39 11.52
C ASN A 25 5.78 -6.54 12.50
N ASP A 26 4.89 -7.54 12.57
CA ASP A 26 4.98 -8.62 13.55
C ASP A 26 5.95 -9.72 13.13
N ASP A 27 5.93 -10.07 11.84
CA ASP A 27 6.70 -11.20 11.29
C ASP A 27 7.52 -10.84 10.04
N GLY A 28 7.51 -9.57 9.62
CA GLY A 28 8.28 -9.08 8.47
C GLY A 28 7.78 -9.58 7.12
N LYS A 29 6.63 -10.27 7.07
CA LYS A 29 6.08 -10.77 5.80
C LYS A 29 5.65 -9.62 4.91
N VAL A 30 5.87 -9.81 3.61
CA VAL A 30 5.44 -8.88 2.57
C VAL A 30 4.24 -9.45 1.84
N TYR A 31 3.23 -8.61 1.65
CA TYR A 31 2.02 -8.90 0.91
C TYR A 31 1.90 -7.90 -0.23
N VAL A 32 1.56 -8.36 -1.43
CA VAL A 32 1.37 -7.52 -2.62
C VAL A 32 0.08 -7.86 -3.35
N THR A 33 -0.55 -6.86 -3.94
CA THR A 33 -1.68 -7.07 -4.88
C THR A 33 -1.21 -7.76 -6.16
N ASP A 34 -2.13 -8.44 -6.84
CA ASP A 34 -1.92 -9.02 -8.17
C ASP A 34 -3.19 -8.97 -9.02
N ALA A 35 -3.22 -9.66 -10.17
CA ALA A 35 -4.37 -9.66 -11.08
C ALA A 35 -5.66 -10.24 -10.46
N GLN A 36 -5.56 -11.01 -9.38
CA GLN A 36 -6.68 -11.65 -8.69
C GLN A 36 -7.02 -10.94 -7.37
N HIS A 37 -6.04 -10.26 -6.77
CA HIS A 37 -6.18 -9.54 -5.51
C HIS A 37 -5.88 -8.06 -5.73
N THR A 38 -6.93 -7.27 -5.82
CA THR A 38 -6.86 -5.84 -6.15
C THR A 38 -7.46 -4.98 -5.03
N GLY A 39 -7.62 -3.69 -5.29
CA GLY A 39 -8.20 -2.73 -4.37
C GLY A 39 -8.53 -1.41 -5.05
N GLU A 40 -8.91 -0.44 -4.24
CA GLU A 40 -9.29 0.90 -4.67
C GLU A 40 -8.62 1.95 -3.78
N VAL A 41 -8.31 3.09 -4.39
CA VAL A 41 -7.92 4.32 -3.70
C VAL A 41 -9.00 5.36 -3.94
N ASN A 42 -9.56 5.91 -2.86
CA ASN A 42 -10.51 7.00 -2.91
C ASN A 42 -9.83 8.30 -2.49
N LEU A 43 -9.63 9.21 -3.46
CA LEU A 43 -9.06 10.53 -3.23
C LEU A 43 -10.13 11.49 -2.69
N THR A 44 -9.98 11.93 -1.44
CA THR A 44 -10.91 12.89 -0.82
C THR A 44 -10.43 14.33 -0.97
N TYR A 45 -9.13 14.55 -1.17
CA TYR A 45 -8.56 15.87 -1.36
C TYR A 45 -7.33 15.82 -2.27
N VAL A 46 -7.26 16.74 -3.23
CA VAL A 46 -6.09 16.95 -4.09
C VAL A 46 -5.91 18.44 -4.32
N SER A 47 -4.73 18.97 -3.97
CA SER A 47 -4.35 20.34 -4.27
C SER A 47 -3.07 20.37 -5.10
N LYS A 48 -3.19 20.83 -6.35
CA LYS A 48 -2.05 21.00 -7.25
C LYS A 48 -1.13 22.14 -6.81
N ALA A 49 -1.68 23.17 -6.17
CA ALA A 49 -0.91 24.33 -5.74
C ALA A 49 0.05 24.01 -4.58
N THR A 50 -0.35 23.09 -3.70
CA THR A 50 0.42 22.70 -2.52
C THR A 50 1.02 21.30 -2.62
N GLY A 51 0.76 20.57 -3.72
CA GLY A 51 1.21 19.18 -3.89
C GLY A 51 0.58 18.18 -2.90
N GLN A 52 -0.48 18.59 -2.20
CA GLN A 52 -1.11 17.78 -1.17
C GLN A 52 -2.14 16.83 -1.75
N ALA A 53 -2.18 15.60 -1.21
CA ALA A 53 -3.22 14.62 -1.51
C ALA A 53 -3.59 13.83 -0.26
N ALA A 54 -4.87 13.62 -0.05
CA ALA A 54 -5.38 12.80 1.05
C ALA A 54 -6.54 11.93 0.57
N GLY A 55 -6.71 10.79 1.24
CA GLY A 55 -7.73 9.84 0.86
C GLY A 55 -7.74 8.59 1.72
N THR A 56 -8.58 7.65 1.31
CA THR A 56 -8.65 6.30 1.86
C THR A 56 -8.29 5.27 0.81
N PHE A 57 -7.97 4.06 1.25
CA PHE A 57 -7.72 2.93 0.38
C PHE A 57 -8.14 1.63 1.04
N HIS A 58 -8.52 0.67 0.20
CA HIS A 58 -8.73 -0.70 0.61
C HIS A 58 -8.13 -1.63 -0.45
N PHE A 59 -7.57 -2.76 -0.05
CA PHE A 59 -7.09 -3.77 -0.98
C PHE A 59 -6.97 -5.14 -0.32
N THR A 60 -7.00 -6.18 -1.15
CA THR A 60 -6.56 -7.52 -0.75
C THR A 60 -5.19 -7.78 -1.36
N ALA A 61 -4.28 -8.36 -0.59
CA ALA A 61 -2.93 -8.69 -1.03
C ALA A 61 -2.56 -10.11 -0.61
N VAL A 62 -1.64 -10.71 -1.34
CA VAL A 62 -1.18 -12.08 -1.14
C VAL A 62 0.31 -12.10 -0.80
N ASN A 63 0.73 -13.03 0.04
CA ASN A 63 2.15 -13.27 0.29
C ASN A 63 2.77 -13.99 -0.94
N PRO A 64 3.79 -13.42 -1.61
CA PRO A 64 4.43 -14.06 -2.76
C PRO A 64 5.08 -15.41 -2.44
N ALA A 65 5.54 -15.60 -1.20
CA ALA A 65 6.20 -16.83 -0.75
C ALA A 65 5.21 -17.94 -0.35
N ASP A 66 3.99 -17.58 0.04
CA ASP A 66 2.92 -18.51 0.39
C ASP A 66 1.57 -17.93 -0.04
N ARG A 67 1.10 -18.33 -1.22
CA ARG A 67 -0.11 -17.76 -1.83
C ARG A 67 -1.41 -18.15 -1.13
N SER A 68 -1.37 -19.07 -0.16
CA SER A 68 -2.52 -19.35 0.70
C SER A 68 -2.76 -18.25 1.75
N GLN A 69 -1.75 -17.42 2.01
CA GLN A 69 -1.82 -16.31 2.95
C GLN A 69 -2.23 -15.03 2.23
N THR A 70 -3.40 -14.52 2.59
CA THR A 70 -3.91 -13.24 2.13
C THR A 70 -4.16 -12.30 3.30
N ILE A 71 -4.15 -11.01 3.02
CA ILE A 71 -4.58 -9.96 3.94
C ILE A 71 -5.57 -9.06 3.22
N THR A 72 -6.45 -8.43 3.99
CA THR A 72 -7.34 -7.38 3.51
C THR A 72 -7.16 -6.14 4.38
N ILE A 73 -6.89 -5.02 3.74
CA ILE A 73 -6.92 -3.69 4.35
C ILE A 73 -8.23 -3.04 3.92
N THR A 74 -9.10 -2.66 4.87
CA THR A 74 -10.43 -2.09 4.57
C THR A 74 -10.51 -0.58 4.75
N ASP A 75 -9.71 -0.02 5.68
CA ASP A 75 -9.83 1.38 6.12
C ASP A 75 -8.47 2.08 6.14
N GLY A 76 -7.65 1.82 5.13
CA GLY A 76 -6.37 2.50 4.96
C GLY A 76 -6.59 4.00 4.73
N ARG A 77 -5.73 4.84 5.31
CA ARG A 77 -5.76 6.29 5.13
C ARG A 77 -4.36 6.80 4.83
N PHE A 78 -4.29 7.78 3.94
CA PHE A 78 -3.06 8.53 3.71
C PHE A 78 -3.33 10.04 3.73
N ASP A 79 -2.31 10.76 4.16
CA ASP A 79 -2.20 12.21 4.05
C ASP A 79 -0.77 12.48 3.58
N ARG A 80 -0.64 12.89 2.32
CA ARG A 80 0.65 13.12 1.68
C ARG A 80 0.82 14.60 1.42
N GLN A 81 1.97 15.10 1.88
CA GLN A 81 2.51 16.41 1.53
C GLN A 81 3.85 16.16 0.84
N GLN A 82 4.12 16.87 -0.25
CA GLN A 82 5.41 16.82 -0.96
C GLN A 82 6.22 18.08 -0.67
#